data_AF-W9SL56-F1
#
_entry.id   AF-W9SL56-F1
#
_cell.length_a   1.000
_cell.length_b   1.000
_cell.length_c   1.000
_cell.angle_alpha   90.00
_cell.angle_beta   90.00
_cell.angle_gamma   90.00
#
_symmetry.space_group_name_H-M   'P 1'
#
loop_
_entity.id
_entity.type
_entity.pdbx_description
1 polymer ?
#
loop_
_entity_poly.entity_id
_entity_poly.type
_entity_poly.pdbx_seq_one_letter_code
_entity_poly.pdbx_strand_id
1 'polypeptide(L)'
;MEKKEDERIDRPGIGSGEQNEDSFASAFNQLDSAFRMVEAQLIHYETKLSELRTTAIRHILNGEVERLKDLEQEVKEFNAKIERLMKTVEGSAEKLNDTELAVFERSGTESFAEFEDGYDEKMREQNPMKMKEAEEGRRIGNKTLIEMLEQLNQSSEGRSAFVGIKATAISIGIDISYLLVDYFLVILLSEPEDIEPKIEEVKNTIQCWESLEANSVIIDMFVSVLELIGREMRNSPRGSAAEKEEIMKESVSYGKREKDLLGTICFEVLNLDFAFGSPIFLMRSPHKEILVKIGKNIIKSFKLKMERIHLKIYEMWKIEFQSTEGDIDPETMELNKRLEMEIKERWYKLSFSKELINKVASLHIK
;
A
#
# COMPACT_ATOMS: atom_id res chain seq x y z
N MET A 1 55.81 11.52 -17.42
CA MET A 1 54.62 11.21 -18.22
C MET A 1 53.88 10.12 -17.47
N GLU A 2 52.86 10.54 -16.75
CA GLU A 2 52.12 9.73 -15.78
C GLU A 2 51.25 8.68 -16.47
N LYS A 3 51.34 7.45 -15.99
CA LYS A 3 50.40 6.38 -16.29
C LYS A 3 49.18 6.58 -15.38
N LYS A 4 48.00 6.78 -15.97
CA LYS A 4 46.73 6.67 -15.25
C LYS A 4 46.29 5.21 -15.29
N GLU A 5 46.16 4.61 -14.12
CA GLU A 5 45.54 3.31 -13.92
C GLU A 5 44.01 3.50 -13.99
N ASP A 6 43.37 2.76 -14.89
CA ASP A 6 41.92 2.63 -14.96
C ASP A 6 41.46 1.67 -13.85
N GLU A 7 40.90 2.21 -12.77
CA GLU A 7 40.10 1.44 -11.82
C GLU A 7 38.75 1.07 -12.48
N ARG A 8 38.70 -0.13 -13.07
CA ARG A 8 37.43 -0.80 -13.37
C ARG A 8 36.81 -1.23 -12.04
N ILE A 9 35.81 -0.48 -11.59
CA ILE A 9 34.88 -0.93 -10.57
C ILE A 9 34.01 -2.03 -11.21
N ASP A 10 34.28 -3.28 -10.87
CA ASP A 10 33.42 -4.42 -11.16
C ASP A 10 32.05 -4.17 -10.51
N ARG A 11 31.05 -3.87 -11.34
CA ARG A 11 29.65 -3.91 -10.91
C ARG A 11 29.28 -5.38 -10.65
N PRO A 12 28.66 -5.71 -9.50
CA PRO A 12 28.14 -7.05 -9.27
C PRO A 12 27.16 -7.40 -10.39
N GLY A 13 27.40 -8.54 -11.04
CA GLY A 13 26.50 -9.06 -12.06
C GLY A 13 25.09 -9.20 -11.50
N ILE A 14 24.13 -8.65 -12.24
CA ILE A 14 22.70 -8.93 -12.05
C ILE A 14 22.53 -10.42 -12.39
N GLY A 15 22.59 -11.25 -11.35
CA GLY A 15 22.25 -12.66 -11.44
C GLY A 15 20.77 -12.80 -11.74
N SER A 16 20.46 -13.56 -12.80
CA SER A 16 19.13 -14.01 -13.17
C SER A 16 18.35 -14.54 -11.96
N GLY A 17 17.29 -13.83 -11.56
CA GLY A 17 16.42 -14.12 -10.41
C GLY A 17 15.46 -15.31 -10.58
N GLU A 18 15.45 -15.97 -11.73
CA GLU A 18 14.48 -17.03 -12.06
C GLU A 18 14.60 -18.29 -11.17
N GLN A 19 15.75 -18.56 -10.54
CA GLN A 19 15.91 -19.77 -9.72
C GLN A 19 15.27 -19.70 -8.33
N ASN A 20 14.88 -18.50 -7.85
CA ASN A 20 14.31 -18.35 -6.51
C ASN A 20 12.77 -18.38 -6.50
N GLU A 21 12.08 -17.99 -7.56
CA GLU A 21 10.61 -17.93 -7.59
C GLU A 21 9.97 -19.33 -7.53
N ASP A 22 10.54 -20.30 -8.24
CA ASP A 22 10.13 -21.72 -8.18
C ASP A 22 10.25 -22.30 -6.77
N SER A 23 11.22 -21.82 -5.98
CA SER A 23 11.41 -22.24 -4.59
C SER A 23 10.29 -21.73 -3.68
N PHE A 24 9.77 -20.52 -3.91
CA PHE A 24 8.68 -19.97 -3.09
C PHE A 24 7.35 -20.63 -3.44
N ALA A 25 7.02 -20.74 -4.72
CA ALA A 25 5.80 -21.42 -5.15
C ALA A 25 5.74 -22.87 -4.65
N SER A 26 6.89 -23.58 -4.69
CA SER A 26 7.01 -24.93 -4.11
C SER A 26 6.82 -24.95 -2.59
N ALA A 27 7.43 -24.02 -1.86
CA ALA A 27 7.25 -23.91 -0.41
C ALA A 27 5.79 -23.62 -0.01
N PHE A 28 5.12 -22.73 -0.75
CA PHE A 28 3.71 -22.42 -0.54
C PHE A 28 2.79 -23.61 -0.83
N ASN A 29 3.01 -24.35 -1.91
CA ASN A 29 2.23 -25.55 -2.22
C ASN A 29 2.41 -26.65 -1.16
N GLN A 30 3.62 -26.78 -0.60
CA GLN A 30 3.88 -27.71 0.49
C GLN A 30 3.16 -27.31 1.79
N LEU A 31 3.17 -26.01 2.11
CA LEU A 31 2.41 -25.46 3.25
C LEU A 31 0.90 -25.60 3.06
N ASP A 32 0.36 -25.31 1.88
CA ASP A 32 -1.07 -25.50 1.56
C ASP A 32 -1.53 -26.95 1.77
N SER A 33 -0.74 -27.89 1.25
CA SER A 33 -0.98 -29.32 1.43
C SER A 33 -0.95 -29.72 2.91
N ALA A 34 0.01 -29.20 3.68
CA ALA A 34 0.10 -29.43 5.11
C ALA A 34 -1.12 -28.88 5.87
N PHE A 35 -1.57 -27.66 5.56
CA PHE A 35 -2.77 -27.07 6.18
C PHE A 35 -4.03 -27.89 5.88
N ARG A 36 -4.26 -28.29 4.63
CA ARG A 36 -5.39 -29.15 4.25
C ARG A 36 -5.37 -30.49 4.98
N MET A 37 -4.18 -31.09 5.14
CA MET A 37 -4.01 -32.33 5.87
C MET A 37 -4.37 -32.15 7.35
N VAL A 38 -3.91 -31.05 7.98
CA VAL A 38 -4.22 -30.77 9.38
C VAL A 38 -5.69 -30.46 9.58
N GLU A 39 -6.32 -29.69 8.69
CA GLU A 39 -7.76 -29.42 8.71
C GLU A 39 -8.58 -30.72 8.64
N ALA A 40 -8.22 -31.63 7.74
CA ALA A 40 -8.87 -32.94 7.64
C ALA A 40 -8.71 -33.78 8.92
N GLN A 41 -7.54 -33.73 9.57
CA GLN A 41 -7.30 -34.42 10.85
C GLN A 41 -8.12 -33.81 11.99
N LEU A 42 -8.28 -32.48 12.00
CA LEU A 42 -9.05 -31.77 13.01
C LEU A 42 -10.54 -32.14 12.89
N ILE A 43 -11.09 -32.09 11.67
CA ILE A 43 -12.46 -32.54 11.37
C ILE A 43 -12.66 -34.00 11.80
N HIS A 44 -11.70 -34.88 11.52
CA HIS A 44 -11.75 -36.28 11.93
C HIS A 44 -11.84 -36.43 13.46
N TYR A 45 -11.01 -35.70 14.22
CA TYR A 45 -11.01 -35.77 15.68
C TYR A 45 -12.24 -35.14 16.33
N GLU A 46 -12.76 -34.04 15.78
CA GLU A 46 -14.03 -33.46 16.22
C GLU A 46 -15.21 -34.42 15.99
N THR A 47 -15.21 -35.09 14.84
CA THR A 47 -16.20 -36.12 14.52
C THR A 47 -16.13 -37.27 15.53
N LYS A 48 -14.92 -37.76 15.83
CA LYS A 48 -14.70 -38.80 16.84
C LYS A 48 -15.15 -38.38 18.24
N LEU A 49 -14.86 -37.16 18.67
CA LEU A 49 -15.34 -36.64 19.95
C LEU A 49 -16.88 -36.58 20.01
N SER A 50 -17.53 -36.22 18.90
CA SER A 50 -19.00 -36.23 18.80
C SER A 50 -19.57 -37.66 18.93
N GLU A 51 -18.94 -38.65 18.29
CA GLU A 51 -19.31 -40.07 18.43
C GLU A 51 -19.14 -40.57 19.87
N LEU A 52 -18.03 -40.21 20.53
CA LEU A 52 -17.76 -40.57 21.92
C LEU A 52 -18.78 -39.95 22.88
N ARG A 53 -19.15 -38.68 22.67
CA ARG A 53 -20.23 -38.02 23.44
C ARG A 53 -21.56 -38.75 23.28
N THR A 54 -21.92 -39.12 22.05
CA THR A 54 -23.14 -39.87 21.75
C THR A 54 -23.14 -41.24 22.43
N THR A 55 -21.98 -41.91 22.44
CA THR A 55 -21.78 -43.22 23.07
C THR A 55 -21.86 -43.13 24.59
N ALA A 56 -21.25 -42.10 25.20
CA ALA A 56 -21.36 -41.84 26.63
C ALA A 56 -22.81 -41.62 27.08
N ILE A 57 -23.60 -40.84 26.32
CA ILE A 57 -25.03 -40.65 26.59
C ILE A 57 -25.77 -42.00 26.58
N ARG A 58 -25.46 -42.88 25.62
CA ARG A 58 -26.08 -44.21 25.54
C ARG A 58 -25.74 -45.08 26.75
N HIS A 59 -24.48 -45.09 27.20
CA HIS A 59 -24.09 -45.83 28.40
C HIS A 59 -24.78 -45.32 29.66
N ILE A 60 -24.93 -43.99 29.80
CA ILE A 60 -25.68 -43.38 30.91
C ILE A 60 -27.14 -43.85 30.91
N LEU A 61 -27.81 -43.80 29.75
CA LEU A 61 -29.20 -44.24 29.61
C LEU A 61 -29.40 -45.73 29.91
N ASN A 62 -28.37 -46.56 29.65
CA ASN A 62 -28.38 -47.99 29.91
C ASN A 62 -27.89 -48.37 31.30
N GLY A 63 -27.49 -47.41 32.14
CA GLY A 63 -26.93 -47.68 33.48
C GLY A 63 -25.52 -48.29 33.50
N GLU A 64 -24.80 -48.26 32.37
CA GLU A 64 -23.45 -48.84 32.20
C GLU A 64 -22.35 -47.85 32.65
N VAL A 65 -22.44 -47.35 33.88
CA VAL A 65 -21.58 -46.26 34.38
C VAL A 65 -20.09 -46.62 34.39
N GLU A 66 -19.75 -47.90 34.59
CA GLU A 66 -18.34 -48.33 34.61
C GLU A 66 -17.61 -48.12 33.27
N ARG A 67 -18.33 -48.23 32.14
CA ARG A 67 -17.79 -48.01 30.79
C ARG A 67 -17.46 -46.54 30.51
N LEU A 68 -17.91 -45.61 31.35
CA LEU A 68 -17.60 -44.19 31.19
C LEU A 68 -16.13 -43.87 31.49
N LYS A 69 -15.44 -44.69 32.31
CA LYS A 69 -14.01 -44.49 32.60
C LYS A 69 -13.15 -44.71 31.37
N ASP A 70 -13.46 -45.72 30.57
CA ASP A 70 -12.73 -46.01 29.33
C ASP A 70 -12.94 -44.89 28.30
N LEU A 71 -14.17 -44.38 28.20
CA LEU A 71 -14.50 -43.22 27.35
C LEU A 71 -13.83 -41.92 27.82
N GLU A 72 -13.72 -41.70 29.13
CA GLU A 72 -13.04 -40.52 29.67
C GLU A 72 -11.56 -40.51 29.29
N GLN A 73 -10.91 -41.68 29.34
CA GLN A 73 -9.52 -41.83 28.90
C GLN A 73 -9.38 -41.55 27.39
N GLU A 74 -10.28 -42.09 26.58
CA GLU A 74 -10.27 -41.88 25.12
C GLU A 74 -10.50 -40.40 24.75
N VAL A 75 -11.41 -39.70 25.45
CA VAL A 75 -11.64 -38.25 25.30
C VAL A 75 -10.38 -37.45 25.67
N LYS A 76 -9.70 -37.80 26.76
CA LYS A 76 -8.42 -37.14 27.14
C LYS A 76 -7.36 -37.30 26.07
N GLU A 77 -7.25 -38.49 25.48
CA GLU A 77 -6.31 -38.76 24.40
C GLU A 77 -6.62 -37.95 23.13
N PHE A 78 -7.89 -37.85 22.73
CA PHE A 78 -8.29 -37.02 21.59
C PHE A 78 -8.08 -35.53 21.84
N ASN A 79 -8.41 -35.02 23.03
CA ASN A 79 -8.14 -33.63 23.38
C ASN A 79 -6.64 -33.31 23.33
N ALA A 80 -5.78 -34.21 23.84
CA ALA A 80 -4.32 -34.04 23.77
C ALA A 80 -3.77 -34.12 22.33
N LYS A 81 -4.46 -34.81 21.40
CA LYS A 81 -4.12 -34.82 19.97
C LYS A 81 -4.54 -33.51 19.30
N ILE A 82 -5.74 -33.01 19.59
CA ILE A 82 -6.24 -31.71 19.09
C ILE A 82 -5.32 -30.58 19.55
N GLU A 83 -4.94 -30.54 20.83
CA GLU A 83 -4.07 -29.49 21.36
C GLU A 83 -2.67 -29.49 20.70
N ARG A 84 -2.12 -30.69 20.42
CA ARG A 84 -0.87 -30.82 19.66
C ARG A 84 -1.00 -30.36 18.21
N LEU A 85 -2.12 -30.67 17.56
CA LEU A 85 -2.40 -30.18 16.21
C LEU A 85 -2.53 -28.67 16.19
N MET A 86 -3.27 -28.08 17.13
CA MET A 86 -3.38 -26.61 17.24
C MET A 86 -2.02 -25.94 17.39
N LYS A 87 -1.15 -26.43 18.27
CA LYS A 87 0.22 -25.92 18.41
C LYS A 87 1.04 -26.04 17.11
N THR A 88 0.81 -27.10 16.33
CA THR A 88 1.47 -27.30 15.04
C THR A 88 0.95 -26.34 13.97
N VAL A 89 -0.37 -26.06 13.98
CA VAL A 89 -1.01 -25.06 13.11
C VAL A 89 -0.49 -23.67 13.44
N GLU A 90 -0.45 -23.29 14.72
CA GLU A 90 0.06 -22.00 15.19
C GLU A 90 1.52 -21.80 14.77
N GLY A 91 2.39 -22.78 15.02
CA GLY A 91 3.80 -22.69 14.61
C GLY A 91 4.01 -22.69 13.09
N SER A 92 3.14 -23.35 12.32
CA SER A 92 3.17 -23.30 10.85
C SER A 92 2.65 -21.96 10.31
N ALA A 93 1.62 -21.39 10.94
CA ALA A 93 1.11 -20.08 10.63
C ALA A 93 2.18 -19.00 10.88
N GLU A 94 2.89 -19.06 12.01
CA GLU A 94 4.00 -18.14 12.30
C GLU A 94 5.10 -18.19 11.23
N LYS A 95 5.50 -19.38 10.78
CA LYS A 95 6.49 -19.53 9.69
C LYS A 95 5.98 -19.03 8.34
N LEU A 96 4.72 -19.27 8.02
CA LEU A 96 4.09 -18.76 6.80
C LEU A 96 4.11 -17.22 6.82
N ASN A 97 3.73 -16.64 7.95
CA ASN A 97 3.70 -15.20 8.18
C ASN A 97 5.08 -14.55 7.99
N ASP A 98 6.14 -15.16 8.54
CA ASP A 98 7.52 -14.67 8.37
C ASP A 98 8.00 -14.79 6.92
N THR A 99 7.59 -15.85 6.22
CA THR A 99 7.94 -16.06 4.80
C THR A 99 7.24 -15.04 3.91
N GLU A 100 5.95 -14.81 4.13
CA GLU A 100 5.17 -13.79 3.43
C GLU A 100 5.68 -12.37 3.71
N LEU A 101 6.04 -12.08 4.96
CA LEU A 101 6.68 -10.81 5.29
C LEU A 101 8.00 -10.64 4.55
N ALA A 102 8.83 -11.69 4.47
CA ALA A 102 10.09 -11.63 3.73
C ALA A 102 9.89 -11.49 2.21
N VAL A 103 8.78 -12.01 1.65
CA VAL A 103 8.38 -11.80 0.25
C VAL A 103 7.91 -10.37 0.04
N PHE A 104 7.05 -9.85 0.92
CA PHE A 104 6.60 -8.45 0.89
C PHE A 104 7.76 -7.47 1.06
N GLU A 105 8.69 -7.77 1.96
CA GLU A 105 9.89 -6.96 2.14
C GLU A 105 10.75 -6.99 0.89
N ARG A 106 10.91 -8.13 0.21
CA ARG A 106 11.66 -8.23 -1.04
C ARG A 106 10.99 -7.50 -2.20
N SER A 107 9.70 -7.76 -2.46
CA SER A 107 8.92 -7.09 -3.50
C SER A 107 8.78 -5.59 -3.21
N GLY A 108 8.72 -5.21 -1.93
CA GLY A 108 8.84 -3.83 -1.48
C GLY A 108 10.21 -3.22 -1.79
N THR A 109 11.31 -3.83 -1.35
CA THR A 109 12.66 -3.27 -1.56
C THR A 109 13.04 -3.14 -3.03
N GLU A 110 12.59 -4.04 -3.91
CA GLU A 110 12.86 -3.94 -5.36
C GLU A 110 11.93 -2.94 -6.06
N SER A 111 10.66 -2.83 -5.65
CA SER A 111 9.71 -1.86 -6.22
C SER A 111 9.91 -0.42 -5.72
N PHE A 112 10.58 -0.24 -4.57
CA PHE A 112 10.84 1.05 -3.94
C PHE A 112 12.29 1.54 -4.05
N ALA A 113 13.12 0.84 -4.83
CA ALA A 113 14.52 1.22 -5.05
C ALA A 113 14.65 2.66 -5.58
N GLU A 114 15.64 3.36 -5.03
CA GLU A 114 15.89 4.79 -5.24
C GLU A 114 16.33 5.10 -6.66
N PHE A 115 15.67 6.05 -7.31
CA PHE A 115 16.06 6.49 -8.66
C PHE A 115 16.34 7.99 -8.69
N GLU A 116 17.54 8.35 -9.11
CA GLU A 116 17.97 9.74 -9.28
C GLU A 116 17.68 10.28 -10.69
N ASP A 117 17.73 9.43 -11.74
CA ASP A 117 17.49 9.78 -13.15
C ASP A 117 16.70 8.70 -13.93
N GLY A 118 16.04 9.10 -15.03
CA GLY A 118 15.44 8.20 -16.03
C GLY A 118 14.00 7.75 -15.72
N TYR A 119 13.22 8.66 -15.14
CA TYR A 119 11.92 8.33 -14.56
C TYR A 119 10.90 7.77 -15.57
N ASP A 120 10.70 8.45 -16.70
CA ASP A 120 9.80 8.02 -17.79
C ASP A 120 10.17 6.65 -18.37
N GLU A 121 11.46 6.32 -18.39
CA GLU A 121 11.97 5.04 -18.89
C GLU A 121 11.69 3.91 -17.90
N LYS A 122 11.94 4.15 -16.61
CA LYS A 122 11.67 3.18 -15.54
C LYS A 122 10.19 2.92 -15.32
N MET A 123 9.35 3.95 -15.45
CA MET A 123 7.89 3.77 -15.45
C MET A 123 7.43 2.84 -16.56
N ARG A 124 8.02 2.98 -17.77
CA ARG A 124 7.73 2.08 -18.89
C ARG A 124 8.24 0.65 -18.68
N GLU A 125 9.31 0.47 -17.91
CA GLU A 125 9.89 -0.85 -17.63
C GLU A 125 9.20 -1.58 -16.48
N GLN A 126 9.00 -0.90 -15.34
CA GLN A 126 8.53 -1.54 -14.10
C GLN A 126 7.01 -1.72 -14.05
N ASN A 127 6.22 -0.81 -14.64
CA ASN A 127 4.77 -0.90 -14.55
C ASN A 127 4.19 -2.14 -15.27
N PRO A 128 4.64 -2.50 -16.48
CA PRO A 128 4.19 -3.75 -17.11
C PRO A 128 4.57 -4.99 -16.30
N MET A 129 5.72 -4.99 -15.63
CA MET A 129 6.15 -6.08 -14.75
C MET A 129 5.23 -6.18 -13.52
N LYS A 130 4.99 -5.06 -12.83
CA LYS A 130 4.06 -4.96 -11.70
C LYS A 130 2.64 -5.39 -12.06
N MET A 131 2.15 -5.02 -13.24
CA MET A 131 0.84 -5.45 -13.73
C MET A 131 0.79 -6.97 -13.98
N LYS A 132 1.84 -7.56 -14.56
CA LYS A 132 1.93 -9.02 -14.74
C LYS A 132 2.00 -9.76 -13.41
N GLU A 133 2.77 -9.25 -12.44
CA GLU A 133 2.85 -9.82 -11.09
C GLU A 133 1.49 -9.77 -10.39
N ALA A 134 0.76 -8.67 -10.51
CA ALA A 134 -0.60 -8.54 -9.99
C ALA A 134 -1.56 -9.53 -10.67
N GLU A 135 -1.48 -9.70 -11.99
CA GLU A 135 -2.30 -10.63 -12.75
C GLU A 135 -2.03 -12.09 -12.34
N GLU A 136 -0.76 -12.48 -12.24
CA GLU A 136 -0.37 -13.81 -11.80
C GLU A 136 -0.74 -14.04 -10.33
N GLY A 137 -0.50 -13.06 -9.46
CA GLY A 137 -0.91 -13.09 -8.06
C GLY A 137 -2.41 -13.36 -7.92
N ARG A 138 -3.24 -12.65 -8.69
CA ARG A 138 -4.69 -12.90 -8.71
C ARG A 138 -5.04 -14.29 -9.25
N ARG A 139 -4.36 -14.76 -10.29
CA ARG A 139 -4.57 -16.10 -10.86
C ARG A 139 -4.31 -17.22 -9.84
N ILE A 140 -3.31 -17.06 -8.97
CA ILE A 140 -3.02 -18.01 -7.89
C ILE A 140 -3.88 -17.80 -6.62
N GLY A 141 -4.77 -16.80 -6.64
CA GLY A 141 -5.75 -16.54 -5.59
C GLY A 141 -5.30 -15.56 -4.50
N ASN A 142 -4.24 -14.78 -4.75
CA ASN A 142 -3.84 -13.69 -3.86
C ASN A 142 -4.92 -12.61 -3.79
N LYS A 143 -4.91 -11.89 -2.67
CA LYS A 143 -5.81 -10.79 -2.37
C LYS A 143 -5.02 -9.49 -2.25
N THR A 144 -5.68 -8.39 -2.57
CA THR A 144 -5.15 -7.05 -2.28
C THR A 144 -5.15 -6.81 -0.78
N LEU A 145 -4.34 -5.86 -0.31
CA LEU A 145 -4.34 -5.49 1.11
C LEU A 145 -5.74 -5.04 1.55
N ILE A 146 -6.45 -4.31 0.68
CA ILE A 146 -7.83 -3.87 0.90
C ILE A 146 -8.79 -5.05 1.08
N GLU A 147 -8.74 -6.05 0.20
CA GLU A 147 -9.60 -7.23 0.28
C GLU A 147 -9.34 -8.05 1.56
N MET A 148 -8.07 -8.15 1.99
CA MET A 148 -7.73 -8.80 3.26
C MET A 148 -8.26 -8.03 4.46
N LEU A 149 -8.14 -6.71 4.39
CA LEU A 149 -8.59 -5.79 5.42
C LEU A 149 -10.11 -5.87 5.63
N GLU A 150 -10.90 -5.98 4.55
CA GLU A 150 -12.34 -6.17 4.62
C GLU A 150 -12.74 -7.49 5.31
N GLN A 151 -12.01 -8.57 5.08
CA GLN A 151 -12.27 -9.87 5.72
C GLN A 151 -12.02 -9.82 7.23
N LEU A 152 -11.05 -9.02 7.67
CA LEU A 152 -10.69 -8.89 9.08
C LEU A 152 -11.55 -7.92 9.88
N ASN A 153 -12.30 -7.03 9.26
CA ASN A 153 -13.23 -6.13 9.97
C ASN A 153 -14.36 -6.90 10.70
N GLN A 154 -14.43 -8.22 10.49
CA GLN A 154 -15.34 -9.15 11.16
C GLN A 154 -14.92 -9.47 12.62
N SER A 155 -13.66 -9.23 13.01
CA SER A 155 -13.18 -9.41 14.41
C SER A 155 -12.75 -8.09 15.06
N SER A 156 -12.76 -8.02 16.40
CA SER A 156 -12.33 -6.82 17.15
C SER A 156 -10.84 -6.52 16.96
N GLU A 157 -10.00 -7.57 16.96
CA GLU A 157 -8.56 -7.45 16.75
C GLU A 157 -8.23 -7.07 15.31
N GLY A 158 -8.90 -7.69 14.33
CA GLY A 158 -8.77 -7.36 12.91
C GLY A 158 -9.15 -5.91 12.62
N ARG A 159 -10.20 -5.40 13.27
CA ARG A 159 -10.60 -3.98 13.18
C ARG A 159 -9.51 -3.02 13.64
N SER A 160 -8.72 -3.36 14.66
CA SER A 160 -7.63 -2.49 15.13
C SER A 160 -6.47 -2.41 14.12
N ALA A 161 -6.10 -3.53 13.49
CA ALA A 161 -5.11 -3.55 12.40
C ALA A 161 -5.62 -2.83 11.16
N PHE A 162 -6.90 -3.01 10.82
CA PHE A 162 -7.57 -2.32 9.74
C PHE A 162 -7.47 -0.80 9.88
N VAL A 163 -7.84 -0.28 11.05
CA VAL A 163 -7.74 1.16 11.34
C VAL A 163 -6.28 1.63 11.22
N GLY A 164 -5.32 0.84 11.70
CA GLY A 164 -3.89 1.17 11.60
C GLY A 164 -3.39 1.27 10.16
N ILE A 165 -3.64 0.27 9.31
CA ILE A 165 -3.20 0.26 7.91
C ILE A 165 -3.93 1.35 7.10
N LYS A 166 -5.23 1.54 7.35
CA LYS A 166 -6.00 2.61 6.70
C LYS A 166 -5.45 3.99 7.08
N ALA A 167 -5.08 4.19 8.34
CA ALA A 167 -4.42 5.41 8.80
C ALA A 167 -3.06 5.62 8.13
N THR A 168 -2.30 4.54 7.87
CA THR A 168 -1.06 4.59 7.08
C THR A 168 -1.31 5.11 5.67
N ALA A 169 -2.29 4.54 4.94
CA ALA A 169 -2.63 4.99 3.58
C ALA A 169 -3.01 6.48 3.56
N ILE A 170 -3.84 6.90 4.51
CA ILE A 170 -4.29 8.29 4.66
C ILE A 170 -3.11 9.22 4.94
N SER A 171 -2.23 8.86 5.87
CA SER A 171 -1.08 9.68 6.24
C SER A 171 -0.15 9.89 5.04
N ILE A 172 0.22 8.81 4.37
CA ILE A 172 1.12 8.88 3.20
C ILE A 172 0.42 9.62 2.04
N GLY A 173 -0.87 9.38 1.84
CA GLY A 173 -1.68 10.07 0.85
C GLY A 173 -1.72 11.59 1.06
N ILE A 174 -1.88 12.03 2.31
CA ILE A 174 -1.79 13.45 2.68
C ILE A 174 -0.39 13.99 2.39
N ASP A 175 0.66 13.29 2.80
CA ASP A 175 2.04 13.74 2.61
C ASP A 175 2.37 13.92 1.12
N ILE A 176 2.01 12.95 0.26
CA ILE A 176 2.18 13.07 -1.21
C ILE A 176 1.33 14.22 -1.77
N SER A 177 0.10 14.39 -1.27
CA SER A 177 -0.78 15.49 -1.71
C SER A 177 -0.17 16.85 -1.38
N TYR A 178 0.53 16.99 -0.25
CA TYR A 178 1.24 18.22 0.11
C TYR A 178 2.43 18.47 -0.80
N LEU A 179 3.16 17.42 -1.20
CA LEU A 179 4.22 17.56 -2.20
C LEU A 179 3.68 18.04 -3.56
N LEU A 180 2.49 17.59 -3.96
CA LEU A 180 1.81 18.11 -5.16
C LEU A 180 1.46 19.59 -4.99
N VAL A 181 0.93 20.00 -3.84
CA VAL A 181 0.64 21.41 -3.54
C VAL A 181 1.91 22.25 -3.62
N ASP A 182 2.97 21.85 -2.92
CA ASP A 182 4.25 22.58 -2.92
C ASP A 182 4.81 22.71 -4.34
N TYR A 183 4.76 21.65 -5.14
CA TYR A 183 5.17 21.67 -6.55
C TYR A 183 4.34 22.66 -7.36
N PHE A 184 3.00 22.58 -7.32
CA PHE A 184 2.15 23.48 -8.10
C PHE A 184 2.16 24.93 -7.59
N LEU A 185 2.49 25.17 -6.32
CA LEU A 185 2.76 26.52 -5.82
C LEU A 185 4.03 27.10 -6.43
N VAL A 186 5.08 26.30 -6.65
CA VAL A 186 6.27 26.75 -7.38
C VAL A 186 5.87 27.17 -8.81
N ILE A 187 5.13 26.31 -9.51
CA ILE A 187 4.68 26.58 -10.89
C ILE A 187 3.77 27.80 -10.97
N LEU A 188 2.84 27.99 -10.03
CA LEU A 188 1.99 29.18 -9.97
C LEU A 188 2.79 30.49 -9.93
N LEU A 189 3.95 30.46 -9.29
CA LEU A 189 4.79 31.62 -9.11
C LEU A 189 5.77 31.85 -10.26
N SER A 190 6.17 30.79 -10.99
CA SER A 190 7.12 30.86 -12.10
C SER A 190 6.43 30.91 -13.47
N GLU A 191 5.49 30.00 -13.73
CA GLU A 191 4.87 29.70 -15.03
C GLU A 191 3.36 29.40 -14.84
N PRO A 192 2.53 30.39 -14.42
CA PRO A 192 1.13 30.18 -14.09
C PRO A 192 0.27 29.64 -15.24
N GLU A 193 0.63 29.94 -16.49
CA GLU A 193 0.01 29.41 -17.71
C GLU A 193 0.13 27.88 -17.85
N ASP A 194 1.14 27.29 -17.22
CA ASP A 194 1.50 25.89 -17.35
C ASP A 194 0.83 25.00 -16.28
N ILE A 195 0.13 25.58 -15.31
CA ILE A 195 -0.56 24.83 -14.24
C ILE A 195 -1.58 23.86 -14.82
N GLU A 196 -2.49 24.34 -15.66
CA GLU A 196 -3.59 23.52 -16.18
C GLU A 196 -3.07 22.38 -17.09
N PRO A 197 -2.18 22.64 -18.06
CA PRO A 197 -1.54 21.57 -18.83
C PRO A 197 -0.85 20.52 -17.95
N LYS A 198 -0.11 20.94 -16.92
CA LYS A 198 0.60 20.02 -16.01
C LYS A 198 -0.36 19.23 -15.13
N ILE A 199 -1.44 19.82 -14.63
CA ILE A 199 -2.48 19.09 -13.89
C ILE A 199 -3.10 18.00 -14.76
N GLU A 200 -3.44 18.31 -16.00
CA GLU A 200 -3.98 17.33 -16.93
C GLU A 200 -2.93 16.27 -17.30
N GLU A 201 -1.66 16.62 -17.46
CA GLU A 201 -0.56 15.65 -17.66
C GLU A 201 -0.47 14.66 -16.48
N VAL A 202 -0.49 15.16 -15.23
CA VAL A 202 -0.45 14.31 -14.04
C VAL A 202 -1.67 13.40 -13.98
N LYS A 203 -2.88 13.97 -14.15
CA LYS A 203 -4.13 13.19 -14.14
C LYS A 203 -4.10 12.07 -15.16
N ASN A 204 -3.79 12.41 -16.41
CA ASN A 204 -3.68 11.43 -17.50
C ASN A 204 -2.60 10.39 -17.20
N THR A 205 -1.47 10.79 -16.62
CA THR A 205 -0.42 9.84 -16.22
C THR A 205 -0.95 8.86 -15.19
N ILE A 206 -1.42 9.32 -14.03
CA ILE A 206 -1.85 8.42 -12.95
C ILE A 206 -3.07 7.57 -13.33
N GLN A 207 -3.96 8.08 -14.18
CA GLN A 207 -5.13 7.34 -14.69
C GLN A 207 -4.77 6.32 -15.78
N CYS A 208 -3.82 6.63 -16.66
CA CYS A 208 -3.30 5.65 -17.64
C CYS A 208 -2.66 4.44 -16.95
N TRP A 209 -2.18 4.62 -15.72
CA TRP A 209 -1.56 3.58 -14.91
C TRP A 209 -2.50 3.01 -13.86
N GLU A 210 -3.80 3.33 -13.91
CA GLU A 210 -4.79 2.70 -13.05
C GLU A 210 -4.67 1.19 -13.18
N SER A 211 -4.56 0.51 -12.03
CA SER A 211 -4.32 -0.93 -11.97
C SER A 211 -5.38 -1.71 -12.79
N LEU A 212 -5.06 -2.96 -13.16
CA LEU A 212 -5.99 -3.89 -13.83
C LEU A 212 -7.36 -4.00 -13.11
N GLU A 213 -7.40 -3.66 -11.82
CA GLU A 213 -8.62 -3.48 -11.06
C GLU A 213 -9.12 -2.05 -11.23
N ALA A 214 -9.95 -1.84 -12.25
CA ALA A 214 -10.74 -0.62 -12.39
C ALA A 214 -11.38 -0.28 -11.03
N ASN A 215 -11.27 0.99 -10.60
CA ASN A 215 -11.69 1.56 -9.30
C ASN A 215 -10.61 1.61 -8.21
N SER A 216 -9.43 2.16 -8.51
CA SER A 216 -8.50 2.52 -7.44
C SER A 216 -9.01 3.72 -6.64
N VAL A 217 -9.38 3.48 -5.38
CA VAL A 217 -9.75 4.53 -4.42
C VAL A 217 -8.60 5.51 -4.16
N ILE A 218 -7.34 5.05 -4.28
CA ILE A 218 -6.16 5.89 -4.08
C ILE A 218 -5.99 6.82 -5.28
N ILE A 219 -6.07 6.30 -6.51
CA ILE A 219 -5.97 7.11 -7.73
C ILE A 219 -7.13 8.11 -7.81
N ASP A 220 -8.37 7.67 -7.55
CA ASP A 220 -9.54 8.55 -7.48
C ASP A 220 -9.33 9.72 -6.51
N MET A 221 -8.72 9.44 -5.35
CA MET A 221 -8.43 10.47 -4.36
C MET A 221 -7.39 11.48 -4.89
N PHE A 222 -6.32 11.01 -5.53
CA PHE A 222 -5.32 11.91 -6.11
C PHE A 222 -5.87 12.72 -7.28
N VAL A 223 -6.69 12.13 -8.14
CA VAL A 223 -7.41 12.88 -9.20
C VAL A 223 -8.27 13.97 -8.57
N SER A 224 -8.99 13.65 -7.49
CA SER A 224 -9.79 14.62 -6.74
C SER A 224 -8.92 15.75 -6.17
N VAL A 225 -7.76 15.43 -5.60
CA VAL A 225 -6.79 16.42 -5.09
C VAL A 225 -6.25 17.32 -6.21
N LEU A 226 -5.94 16.76 -7.38
CA LEU A 226 -5.47 17.55 -8.53
C LEU A 226 -6.55 18.51 -9.05
N GLU A 227 -7.81 18.07 -9.09
CA GLU A 227 -8.94 18.95 -9.43
C GLU A 227 -9.17 20.06 -8.41
N LEU A 228 -8.87 19.81 -7.13
CA LEU A 228 -8.89 20.84 -6.08
C LEU A 228 -7.80 21.88 -6.34
N ILE A 229 -6.56 21.40 -6.53
CA ILE A 229 -5.40 22.27 -6.78
C ILE A 229 -5.69 23.15 -7.99
N GLY A 230 -6.09 22.58 -9.14
CA GLY A 230 -6.34 23.36 -10.36
C GLY A 230 -7.43 24.42 -10.18
N ARG A 231 -8.48 24.09 -9.43
CA ARG A 231 -9.56 25.03 -9.11
C ARG A 231 -9.06 26.20 -8.24
N GLU A 232 -8.36 25.91 -7.17
CA GLU A 232 -7.87 26.94 -6.25
C GLU A 232 -6.78 27.81 -6.89
N MET A 233 -5.90 27.21 -7.69
CA MET A 233 -4.87 27.94 -8.45
C MET A 233 -5.50 28.88 -9.49
N ARG A 234 -6.57 28.45 -10.19
CA ARG A 234 -7.30 29.29 -11.15
C ARG A 234 -8.01 30.47 -10.50
N ASN A 235 -8.53 30.26 -9.29
CA ASN A 235 -9.22 31.30 -8.52
C ASN A 235 -8.25 32.24 -7.79
N SER A 236 -6.94 31.93 -7.80
CA SER A 236 -5.91 32.79 -7.25
C SER A 236 -5.78 34.08 -8.07
N PRO A 237 -5.57 35.26 -7.44
CA PRO A 237 -5.35 36.51 -8.13
C PRO A 237 -4.25 36.43 -9.20
N ARG A 238 -3.20 35.65 -8.95
CA ARG A 238 -2.09 35.42 -9.89
C ARG A 238 -2.46 34.52 -11.06
N GLY A 239 -3.33 33.52 -10.87
CA GLY A 239 -3.84 32.66 -11.94
C GLY A 239 -4.71 33.42 -12.94
N SER A 240 -5.34 34.52 -12.51
CA SER A 240 -6.16 35.40 -13.35
C SER A 240 -5.38 36.56 -14.01
N ALA A 241 -4.16 36.84 -13.53
CA ALA A 241 -3.34 37.96 -13.98
C ALA A 241 -2.47 37.66 -15.22
N ALA A 242 -2.52 36.44 -15.74
CA ALA A 242 -1.77 36.00 -16.93
C ALA A 242 -2.07 36.83 -18.21
N GLU A 243 -3.07 37.73 -18.20
CA GLU A 243 -3.30 38.68 -19.29
C GLU A 243 -2.48 39.98 -19.23
N LYS A 244 -1.73 40.27 -18.14
CA LYS A 244 -1.02 41.57 -18.01
C LYS A 244 0.29 41.50 -17.23
N GLU A 245 1.36 41.05 -17.87
CA GLU A 245 2.63 41.79 -17.96
C GLU A 245 3.62 41.03 -18.85
N GLU A 246 3.74 41.48 -20.09
CA GLU A 246 4.84 41.14 -20.99
C GLU A 246 6.10 41.89 -20.50
N ILE A 247 6.66 41.48 -19.36
CA ILE A 247 8.00 41.87 -18.95
C ILE A 247 8.88 40.66 -19.12
N MET A 248 9.72 40.71 -20.16
CA MET A 248 10.85 39.82 -20.44
C MET A 248 11.43 39.21 -19.16
N LYS A 249 10.97 38.02 -18.80
CA LYS A 249 11.77 37.07 -18.04
C LYS A 249 12.24 36.04 -19.04
N GLU A 250 13.55 35.97 -19.19
CA GLU A 250 14.24 34.84 -19.80
C GLU A 250 13.78 33.61 -19.03
N SER A 251 12.73 32.95 -19.52
CA SER A 251 12.11 31.78 -18.91
C SER A 251 13.18 30.69 -18.89
N VAL A 252 13.75 30.43 -17.71
CA VAL A 252 14.65 29.30 -17.52
C VAL A 252 13.78 28.06 -17.70
N SER A 253 13.76 27.51 -18.92
CA SER A 253 13.04 26.28 -19.19
C SER A 253 13.63 25.15 -18.34
N TYR A 254 12.89 24.73 -17.31
CA TYR A 254 13.28 23.64 -16.40
C TYR A 254 13.01 22.24 -16.98
N GLY A 255 12.75 22.14 -18.29
CA GLY A 255 12.03 21.03 -18.92
C GLY A 255 12.56 19.60 -18.69
N LYS A 256 13.79 19.43 -18.16
CA LYS A 256 14.29 18.11 -17.72
C LYS A 256 14.17 17.90 -16.21
N ARG A 257 14.73 18.79 -15.38
CA ARG A 257 14.77 18.64 -13.91
C ARG A 257 13.37 18.68 -13.29
N GLU A 258 12.51 19.56 -13.81
CA GLU A 258 11.13 19.69 -13.36
C GLU A 258 10.31 18.46 -13.76
N LYS A 259 10.47 17.99 -15.00
CA LYS A 259 9.81 16.78 -15.49
C LYS A 259 10.20 15.55 -14.68
N ASP A 260 11.48 15.43 -14.31
CA ASP A 260 11.97 14.36 -13.44
C ASP A 260 11.34 14.43 -12.04
N LEU A 261 11.08 15.62 -11.49
CA LEU A 261 10.44 15.79 -10.18
C LEU A 261 8.94 15.45 -10.21
N LEU A 262 8.21 15.99 -11.18
CA LEU A 262 6.78 15.70 -11.34
C LEU A 262 6.55 14.21 -11.56
N GLY A 263 7.39 13.61 -12.42
CA GLY A 263 7.46 12.16 -12.58
C GLY A 263 7.69 11.45 -11.25
N THR A 264 8.70 11.85 -10.48
CA THR A 264 8.98 11.25 -9.16
C THR A 264 7.76 11.29 -8.23
N ILE A 265 7.01 12.40 -8.20
CA ILE A 265 5.77 12.50 -7.38
C ILE A 265 4.71 11.54 -7.90
N CYS A 266 4.47 11.49 -9.22
CA CYS A 266 3.55 10.53 -9.84
C CYS A 266 3.93 9.08 -9.50
N PHE A 267 5.22 8.77 -9.35
CA PHE A 267 5.66 7.43 -8.96
C PHE A 267 5.16 7.04 -7.60
N GLU A 268 5.27 7.96 -6.66
CA GLU A 268 4.95 7.65 -5.29
C GLU A 268 3.44 7.55 -5.10
N VAL A 269 2.66 8.27 -5.92
CA VAL A 269 1.22 8.02 -6.07
C VAL A 269 0.96 6.58 -6.51
N LEU A 270 1.62 6.11 -7.57
CA LEU A 270 1.41 4.76 -8.11
C LEU A 270 1.97 3.66 -7.22
N ASN A 271 3.07 3.91 -6.52
CA ASN A 271 3.62 3.01 -5.51
C ASN A 271 2.68 2.90 -4.33
N LEU A 272 2.02 3.99 -3.94
CA LEU A 272 1.02 3.96 -2.88
C LEU A 272 -0.19 3.15 -3.33
N ASP A 273 -0.67 3.38 -4.56
CA ASP A 273 -1.73 2.56 -5.13
C ASP A 273 -1.37 1.08 -5.15
N PHE A 274 -0.21 0.73 -5.70
CA PHE A 274 0.27 -0.65 -5.78
C PHE A 274 0.42 -1.31 -4.41
N ALA A 275 0.95 -0.60 -3.40
CA ALA A 275 1.14 -1.14 -2.07
C ALA A 275 -0.17 -1.59 -1.39
N PHE A 276 -1.31 -1.03 -1.79
CA PHE A 276 -2.62 -1.31 -1.21
C PHE A 276 -3.55 -2.08 -2.15
N GLY A 277 -3.45 -1.83 -3.45
CA GLY A 277 -4.30 -2.37 -4.52
C GLY A 277 -3.72 -3.57 -5.25
N SER A 278 -2.44 -3.93 -5.05
CA SER A 278 -1.88 -5.10 -5.72
C SER A 278 -2.18 -6.40 -4.96
N PRO A 279 -2.64 -7.47 -5.64
CA PRO A 279 -2.93 -8.77 -5.04
C PRO A 279 -1.65 -9.56 -4.78
N ILE A 280 -0.85 -9.10 -3.81
CA ILE A 280 0.45 -9.71 -3.45
C ILE A 280 0.31 -10.65 -2.24
N PHE A 281 -0.82 -10.57 -1.52
CA PHE A 281 -0.95 -11.26 -0.26
C PHE A 281 -1.75 -12.56 -0.39
N LEU A 282 -1.13 -13.67 -0.02
CA LEU A 282 -1.74 -15.02 -0.01
C LEU A 282 -2.64 -15.27 1.21
N MET A 283 -2.73 -14.32 2.16
CA MET A 283 -3.20 -14.64 3.51
C MET A 283 -4.65 -15.14 3.55
N ARG A 284 -4.80 -16.44 3.83
CA ARG A 284 -6.07 -17.05 4.22
C ARG A 284 -6.45 -16.74 5.68
N SER A 285 -5.52 -16.22 6.49
CA SER A 285 -5.77 -15.81 7.88
C SER A 285 -4.76 -14.73 8.31
N PRO A 286 -5.06 -13.44 8.09
CA PRO A 286 -4.08 -12.40 8.36
C PRO A 286 -3.98 -12.16 9.88
N HIS A 287 -2.84 -12.54 10.48
CA HIS A 287 -2.56 -12.19 11.87
C HIS A 287 -2.30 -10.70 12.00
N LYS A 288 -2.90 -10.08 13.02
CA LYS A 288 -2.75 -8.66 13.36
C LYS A 288 -1.30 -8.18 13.37
N GLU A 289 -0.39 -8.99 13.88
CA GLU A 289 1.03 -8.62 14.01
C GLU A 289 1.70 -8.43 12.66
N ILE A 290 1.37 -9.23 11.66
CA ILE A 290 1.92 -9.10 10.30
C ILE A 290 1.41 -7.83 9.66
N LEU A 291 0.12 -7.55 9.81
CA LEU A 291 -0.48 -6.32 9.30
C LEU A 291 0.17 -5.08 9.91
N VAL A 292 0.48 -5.11 11.20
CA VAL A 292 1.25 -4.04 11.86
C VAL A 292 2.67 -3.94 11.28
N LYS A 293 3.35 -5.06 11.03
CA LYS A 293 4.68 -5.07 10.39
C LYS A 293 4.63 -4.52 8.96
N ILE A 294 3.66 -4.95 8.14
CA ILE A 294 3.41 -4.44 6.78
C ILE A 294 3.19 -2.93 6.82
N GLY A 295 2.28 -2.45 7.68
CA GLY A 295 2.01 -1.01 7.82
C GLY A 295 3.26 -0.21 8.21
N LYS A 296 4.09 -0.73 9.12
CA LYS A 296 5.37 -0.09 9.49
C LYS A 296 6.37 -0.06 8.33
N ASN A 297 6.45 -1.14 7.56
CA ASN A 297 7.35 -1.24 6.41
C ASN A 297 6.92 -0.27 5.30
N ILE A 298 5.62 -0.13 5.04
CA ILE A 298 5.07 0.87 4.11
C ILE A 298 5.44 2.28 4.58
N ILE A 299 5.20 2.64 5.86
CA ILE A 299 5.60 3.97 6.38
C ILE A 299 7.10 4.21 6.18
N LYS A 300 7.92 3.22 6.52
CA LYS A 300 9.37 3.33 6.42
C LYS A 300 9.84 3.51 4.97
N SER A 301 9.24 2.81 4.01
CA SER A 301 9.62 2.90 2.60
C SER A 301 9.30 4.27 2.00
N PHE A 302 8.18 4.88 2.40
CA PHE A 302 7.79 6.22 1.93
C PHE A 302 8.58 7.35 2.58
N LYS A 303 8.91 7.25 3.87
CA LYS A 303 9.52 8.35 4.64
C LYS A 303 10.73 9.00 3.96
N LEU A 304 11.74 8.21 3.61
CA LEU A 304 12.98 8.72 2.99
C LEU A 304 12.73 9.32 1.60
N LYS A 305 11.75 8.79 0.87
CA LYS A 305 11.38 9.27 -0.46
C LYS A 305 10.66 10.61 -0.38
N MET A 306 9.72 10.76 0.55
CA MET A 306 9.03 12.02 0.79
C MET A 306 10.02 13.12 1.18
N GLU A 307 10.96 12.82 2.10
CA GLU A 307 12.03 13.75 2.49
C GLU A 307 12.87 14.20 1.28
N ARG A 308 13.20 13.27 0.37
CA ARG A 308 13.96 13.59 -0.85
C ARG A 308 13.19 14.46 -1.83
N ILE A 309 11.92 14.14 -2.08
CA ILE A 309 11.07 14.94 -2.98
C ILE A 309 10.91 16.35 -2.39
N HIS A 310 10.66 16.46 -1.08
CA HIS A 310 10.55 17.73 -0.39
C HIS A 310 11.84 18.57 -0.54
N LEU A 311 13.02 17.97 -0.38
CA LEU A 311 14.29 18.65 -0.61
C LEU A 311 14.43 19.14 -2.06
N LYS A 312 14.03 18.35 -3.06
CA LYS A 312 14.06 18.77 -4.47
C LYS A 312 13.11 19.94 -4.74
N ILE A 313 11.90 19.92 -4.17
CA ILE A 313 10.95 21.04 -4.28
C ILE A 313 11.53 22.29 -3.60
N TYR A 314 12.10 22.15 -2.41
CA TYR A 314 12.75 23.26 -1.70
C TYR A 314 13.92 23.85 -2.50
N GLU A 315 14.74 23.02 -3.15
CA GLU A 315 15.81 23.48 -4.04
C GLU A 315 15.27 24.26 -5.24
N MET A 316 14.19 23.78 -5.87
CA MET A 316 13.52 24.51 -6.95
C MET A 316 12.99 25.86 -6.47
N TRP A 317 12.31 25.86 -5.33
CA TRP A 317 11.80 27.07 -4.68
C TRP A 317 12.95 28.06 -4.42
N LYS A 318 14.05 27.58 -3.84
CA LYS A 318 15.23 28.40 -3.58
C LYS A 318 15.80 29.00 -4.86
N ILE A 319 15.89 28.26 -5.96
CA ILE A 319 16.44 28.75 -7.24
C ILE A 319 15.54 29.82 -7.85
N GLU A 320 14.23 29.62 -7.85
CA GLU A 320 13.28 30.58 -8.45
C GLU A 320 13.15 31.87 -7.65
N PHE A 321 13.39 31.81 -6.33
CA PHE A 321 13.25 32.95 -5.42
C PHE A 321 14.58 33.50 -4.87
N GLN A 322 15.73 33.22 -5.51
CA GLN A 322 17.07 33.68 -5.05
C GLN A 322 17.23 35.20 -4.89
N SER A 323 16.26 36.00 -5.36
CA SER A 323 16.32 37.46 -5.37
C SER A 323 15.33 38.16 -4.43
N THR A 324 14.55 37.42 -3.63
CA THR A 324 13.69 38.00 -2.59
C THR A 324 13.87 37.23 -1.28
N GLU A 325 14.83 37.67 -0.45
CA GLU A 325 14.66 37.57 1.01
C GLU A 325 13.43 38.41 1.37
N GLY A 326 12.26 37.80 1.24
CA GLY A 326 10.98 38.46 1.44
C GLY A 326 9.92 37.39 1.61
N ASP A 327 9.23 37.43 2.75
CA ASP A 327 8.21 36.50 3.18
C ASP A 327 7.33 35.97 2.04
N ILE A 328 7.01 34.66 2.08
CA ILE A 328 5.92 34.07 1.28
C ILE A 328 4.74 35.02 1.39
N ASP A 329 4.25 35.52 0.26
CA ASP A 329 3.20 36.52 0.31
C ASP A 329 1.97 35.96 1.06
N PRO A 330 1.27 36.80 1.83
CA PRO A 330 0.17 36.33 2.67
C PRO A 330 -0.93 35.58 1.90
N GLU A 331 -1.13 35.89 0.61
CA GLU A 331 -2.15 35.23 -0.23
C GLU A 331 -1.73 33.81 -0.60
N THR A 332 -0.46 33.61 -0.98
CA THR A 332 0.13 32.28 -1.22
C THR A 332 0.12 31.42 0.05
N MET A 333 0.40 32.03 1.21
CA MET A 333 0.33 31.33 2.50
C MET A 333 -1.11 30.90 2.83
N GLU A 334 -2.10 31.76 2.56
CA GLU A 334 -3.51 31.46 2.81
C GLU A 334 -4.06 30.41 1.84
N LEU A 335 -3.64 30.46 0.57
CA LEU A 335 -3.93 29.44 -0.43
C LEU A 335 -3.38 28.08 0.00
N ASN A 336 -2.12 28.02 0.44
CA ASN A 336 -1.52 26.78 0.92
C ASN A 336 -2.30 26.20 2.12
N LYS A 337 -2.61 27.03 3.13
CA LYS A 337 -3.40 26.58 4.31
C LYS A 337 -4.77 26.02 3.92
N ARG A 338 -5.44 26.64 2.95
CA ARG A 338 -6.75 26.19 2.46
C ARG A 338 -6.65 24.84 1.76
N LEU A 339 -5.68 24.70 0.85
CA LEU A 339 -5.39 23.44 0.18
C LEU A 339 -5.05 22.35 1.20
N GLU A 340 -4.18 22.63 2.17
CA GLU A 340 -3.80 21.68 3.21
C GLU A 340 -5.00 21.17 4.02
N MET A 341 -5.92 22.07 4.38
CA MET A 341 -7.12 21.77 5.15
C MET A 341 -8.09 20.90 4.35
N GLU A 342 -8.38 21.29 3.10
CA GLU A 342 -9.30 20.55 2.24
C GLU A 342 -8.76 19.17 1.83
N ILE A 343 -7.45 19.06 1.59
CA ILE A 343 -6.78 17.77 1.33
C ILE A 343 -6.95 16.84 2.52
N LYS A 344 -6.67 17.32 3.74
CA LYS A 344 -6.90 16.55 4.97
C LYS A 344 -8.35 16.09 5.06
N GLU A 345 -9.31 16.99 4.82
CA GLU A 345 -10.73 16.66 4.89
C GLU A 345 -11.11 15.56 3.88
N ARG A 346 -10.59 15.62 2.64
CA ARG A 346 -10.84 14.60 1.60
C ARG A 346 -10.27 13.24 1.99
N TRP A 347 -9.03 13.19 2.44
CA TRP A 347 -8.41 11.95 2.91
C TRP A 347 -9.10 11.39 4.15
N TYR A 348 -9.51 12.23 5.10
CA TYR A 348 -10.29 11.77 6.25
C TYR A 348 -11.70 11.32 5.86
N LYS A 349 -12.33 11.87 4.83
CA LYS A 349 -13.61 11.33 4.31
C LYS A 349 -13.47 9.88 3.84
N LEU A 350 -12.31 9.44 3.35
CA LEU A 350 -12.07 8.01 3.10
C LEU A 350 -12.09 7.18 4.37
N SER A 351 -11.66 7.73 5.51
CA SER A 351 -11.78 7.07 6.82
C SER A 351 -13.25 6.83 7.20
N PHE A 352 -14.15 7.72 6.79
CA PHE A 352 -15.58 7.72 7.14
C PHE A 352 -16.52 7.14 6.06
N SER A 353 -16.09 6.98 4.81
CA SER A 353 -16.98 6.61 3.70
C SER A 353 -17.07 5.09 3.44
N LYS A 354 -18.30 4.68 3.09
CA LYS A 354 -18.85 3.35 2.70
C LYS A 354 -18.99 2.25 3.75
N GLU A 355 -18.03 1.97 4.64
CA GLU A 355 -18.21 0.88 5.62
C GLU A 355 -19.18 1.23 6.76
N LEU A 356 -19.18 2.48 7.24
CA LEU A 356 -20.14 2.93 8.26
C LEU A 356 -21.51 3.20 7.65
N ILE A 357 -21.55 3.74 6.42
CA ILE A 357 -22.80 4.10 5.73
C ILE A 357 -23.57 2.82 5.33
N ASN A 358 -22.89 1.78 4.84
CA ASN A 358 -23.55 0.50 4.54
C ASN A 358 -23.95 -0.28 5.81
N LYS A 359 -23.24 -0.13 6.93
CA LYS A 359 -23.66 -0.67 8.24
C LYS A 359 -24.83 0.11 8.87
N VAL A 360 -24.88 1.42 8.73
CA VAL A 360 -25.99 2.23 9.27
C VAL A 360 -27.25 2.09 8.41
N ALA A 361 -27.10 1.97 7.08
CA ALA A 361 -28.20 1.71 6.16
C ALA A 361 -28.79 0.29 6.33
N SER A 362 -27.96 -0.73 6.61
CA SER A 362 -28.44 -2.09 6.93
C SER A 362 -29.02 -2.24 8.34
N LEU A 363 -28.80 -1.27 9.22
CA LEU A 363 -29.40 -1.21 10.57
C LEU A 363 -30.73 -0.42 10.63
N HIS A 364 -31.14 0.24 9.55
CA HIS A 364 -32.38 1.04 9.49
C HIS A 364 -33.47 0.45 8.57
N ILE A 365 -33.45 -0.85 8.29
CA ILE A 365 -34.64 -1.57 7.85
C ILE A 365 -35.10 -2.46 9.01
N LYS A 366 -35.98 -1.91 9.83
CA LYS A 366 -36.94 -2.65 10.65
C LYS A 366 -38.32 -2.05 10.46
#